data_AF-A0A514CH24-F1
#
_entry.id   AF-A0A514CH24-F1
#
_cell.length_a   1.000
_cell.length_b   1.000
_cell.length_c   1.000
_cell.angle_alpha   90.00
_cell.angle_beta   90.00
_cell.angle_gamma   90.00
#
_symmetry.space_group_name_H-M   'P 1'
#
loop_
_entity.id
_entity.type
_entity.pdbx_description
1 polymer ?
#
loop_
_entity_poly.entity_id
_entity_poly.type
_entity_poly.pdbx_seq_one_letter_code
_entity_poly.pdbx_strand_id
1 'polypeptide(L)'
;MIRLLFISLLFISCTGNTSQSAQAEGPSYQEQLKLANPDTLLVGIQDKIYDVFVQSVVSQDKSSLVQLSDQLTELNKTEGQPIITYWRAYLQFYFSIFYLKNSDKENAEKEIDKGIELLEELKKRNSEDNALLAMLQGFGIQFKGLKAMVISMDIKSNIKQAIAQDSTNLRAYYVYGSNDFHTPKKYGGGKKAEQYLLKAISLPAQKVKNPYLPSWGKEESYELLIKLYIKEEKWGLAKKYFQEGISKFPESYTINQLAPKLVD
;
A
#
# COMPACT_ATOMS: atom_id res chain seq x y z
N MET A 1 39.65 -41.40 -49.63
CA MET A 1 39.36 -41.52 -48.18
C MET A 1 39.31 -40.12 -47.60
N ILE A 2 38.10 -39.59 -47.44
CA ILE A 2 37.82 -38.21 -47.04
C ILE A 2 37.83 -38.13 -45.51
N ARG A 3 38.66 -37.23 -44.96
CA ARG A 3 38.75 -36.94 -43.52
C ARG A 3 37.49 -36.21 -43.07
N LEU A 4 36.73 -36.80 -42.14
CA LEU A 4 35.65 -36.15 -41.40
C LEU A 4 36.23 -35.51 -40.13
N LEU A 5 36.27 -34.17 -40.12
CA LEU A 5 36.51 -33.33 -38.95
C LEU A 5 35.23 -33.25 -38.12
N PHE A 6 35.27 -33.78 -36.89
CA PHE A 6 34.24 -33.54 -35.89
C PHE A 6 34.46 -32.14 -35.28
N ILE A 7 33.60 -31.18 -35.66
CA ILE A 7 33.52 -29.87 -35.01
C ILE A 7 32.57 -29.99 -33.83
N SER A 8 33.13 -29.87 -32.63
CA SER A 8 32.43 -29.71 -31.36
C SER A 8 31.72 -28.35 -31.31
N LEU A 9 30.39 -28.36 -31.36
CA LEU A 9 29.55 -27.18 -31.11
C LEU A 9 29.48 -26.93 -29.60
N LEU A 10 30.19 -25.89 -29.14
CA LEU A 10 30.01 -25.26 -27.84
C LEU A 10 28.65 -24.58 -27.79
N PHE A 11 27.75 -25.09 -26.95
CA PHE A 11 26.54 -24.36 -26.56
C PHE A 11 26.94 -23.17 -25.69
N ILE A 12 27.00 -21.99 -26.31
CA ILE A 12 27.04 -20.71 -25.59
C ILE A 12 25.66 -20.50 -24.98
N SER A 13 25.53 -20.75 -23.68
CA SER A 13 24.37 -20.36 -22.90
C SER A 13 24.36 -18.83 -22.79
N CYS A 14 23.54 -18.17 -23.61
CA CYS A 14 23.27 -16.75 -23.44
C CYS A 14 22.56 -16.52 -22.10
N THR A 15 23.30 -15.98 -21.14
CA THR A 15 22.76 -15.41 -19.90
C THR A 15 21.91 -14.19 -20.27
N GLY A 16 20.60 -14.34 -20.18
CA GLY A 16 19.65 -13.24 -20.30
C GLY A 16 19.80 -12.29 -19.12
N ASN A 17 20.53 -11.20 -19.34
CA ASN A 17 20.61 -10.05 -18.45
C ASN A 17 19.21 -9.42 -18.35
N THR A 18 18.50 -9.69 -17.25
CA THR A 18 17.38 -8.84 -16.84
C THR A 18 17.89 -7.98 -15.70
N SER A 19 18.48 -6.83 -16.04
CA SER A 19 18.84 -5.80 -15.07
C SER A 19 17.56 -5.14 -14.56
N GLN A 20 16.83 -5.84 -13.69
CA GLN A 20 16.09 -5.15 -12.64
C GLN A 20 17.16 -4.60 -11.72
N SER A 21 17.29 -3.27 -11.63
CA SER A 21 18.11 -2.65 -10.59
C SER A 21 17.54 -3.11 -9.25
N ALA A 22 18.16 -4.13 -8.67
CA ALA A 22 17.90 -4.53 -7.30
C ALA A 22 18.38 -3.36 -6.44
N GLN A 23 17.49 -2.43 -6.12
CA GLN A 23 17.74 -1.50 -5.04
C GLN A 23 18.08 -2.34 -3.81
N ALA A 24 19.21 -2.03 -3.17
CA ALA A 24 19.65 -2.73 -1.98
C ALA A 24 18.51 -2.72 -0.94
N GLU A 25 18.08 -3.91 -0.52
CA GLU A 25 16.99 -4.07 0.44
C GLU A 25 17.35 -3.41 1.78
N GLY A 26 16.43 -2.60 2.29
CA GLY A 26 16.52 -2.04 3.64
C GLY A 26 16.10 -3.07 4.68
N PRO A 27 16.65 -3.02 5.91
CA PRO A 27 16.20 -3.91 6.99
C PRO A 27 14.71 -3.70 7.26
N SER A 28 14.01 -4.74 7.70
CA SER A 28 12.60 -4.62 8.07
C SER A 28 12.42 -3.69 9.28
N TYR A 29 11.28 -3.03 9.41
CA TYR A 29 10.98 -2.21 10.58
C TYR A 29 11.01 -3.00 11.89
N GLN A 30 10.68 -4.29 11.84
CA GLN A 30 10.77 -5.20 12.99
C GLN A 30 12.21 -5.35 13.49
N GLU A 31 13.20 -5.36 12.59
CA GLU A 31 14.61 -5.45 12.95
C GLU A 31 15.16 -4.12 13.46
N GLN A 32 14.71 -3.01 12.88
CA GLN A 32 15.16 -1.66 13.23
C GLN A 32 14.66 -1.21 14.62
N LEU A 33 13.43 -1.57 15.00
CA LEU A 33 12.80 -1.13 16.26
C LEU A 33 13.29 -1.85 17.52
N LYS A 34 14.25 -2.78 17.41
CA LYS A 34 14.83 -3.48 18.58
C LYS A 34 15.72 -2.60 19.47
N LEU A 35 15.93 -1.32 19.12
CA LEU A 35 17.01 -0.50 19.69
C LEU A 35 16.63 0.94 20.10
N ALA A 36 15.36 1.35 20.01
CA ALA A 36 14.95 2.73 20.30
C ALA A 36 14.20 2.86 21.64
N ASN A 37 14.42 3.98 22.35
CA ASN A 37 13.57 4.39 23.47
C ASN A 37 12.13 4.58 22.96
N PRO A 38 11.09 4.24 23.75
CA PRO A 38 9.72 4.34 23.29
C PRO A 38 9.33 5.81 23.07
N ASP A 39 9.25 6.22 21.81
CA ASP A 39 8.71 7.53 21.44
C ASP A 39 7.17 7.49 21.57
N THR A 40 6.64 8.42 22.37
CA THR A 40 5.20 8.48 22.68
C THR A 40 4.34 8.95 21.50
N LEU A 41 4.92 9.71 20.56
CA LEU A 41 4.24 10.14 19.35
C LEU A 41 3.94 8.92 18.47
N LEU A 42 4.93 8.05 18.29
CA LEU A 42 4.81 6.88 17.42
C LEU A 42 3.87 5.79 17.97
N VAL A 43 3.62 5.73 19.29
CA VAL A 43 2.72 4.71 19.86
C VAL A 43 1.32 4.91 19.29
N GLY A 44 0.82 3.92 18.54
CA GLY A 44 -0.51 3.97 17.94
C GLY A 44 -0.64 5.02 16.85
N ILE A 45 0.47 5.39 16.20
CA ILE A 45 0.50 6.48 15.22
C ILE A 45 -0.47 6.29 14.04
N GLN A 46 -0.74 5.05 13.62
CA GLN A 46 -1.73 4.77 12.58
C GLN A 46 -3.12 5.27 12.98
N ASP A 47 -3.55 4.92 14.19
CA ASP A 47 -4.87 5.31 14.72
C ASP A 47 -4.91 6.82 14.94
N LYS A 48 -3.83 7.41 15.49
CA LYS A 48 -3.72 8.87 15.63
C LYS A 48 -3.86 9.59 14.30
N ILE A 49 -3.19 9.12 13.24
CA ILE A 49 -3.30 9.70 11.88
C ILE A 49 -4.74 9.63 11.39
N TYR A 50 -5.41 8.48 11.56
CA TYR A 50 -6.79 8.30 11.16
C TYR A 50 -7.75 9.18 11.95
N ASP A 51 -7.58 9.26 13.27
CA ASP A 51 -8.42 10.07 14.16
C ASP A 51 -8.33 11.55 13.83
N VAL A 52 -7.11 12.09 13.64
CA VAL A 52 -6.96 13.50 13.24
C VAL A 52 -7.52 13.76 11.84
N PHE A 53 -7.45 12.78 10.93
CA PHE A 53 -8.08 12.88 9.62
C PHE A 53 -9.60 12.94 9.72
N VAL A 54 -10.21 12.04 10.49
CA VAL A 54 -11.67 12.01 10.71
C VAL A 54 -12.11 13.32 11.38
N GLN A 55 -11.41 13.76 12.42
CA GLN A 55 -11.66 15.03 13.07
C GLN A 55 -11.62 16.19 12.06
N SER A 56 -10.59 16.26 11.23
CA SER A 56 -10.44 17.30 10.21
C SER A 56 -11.56 17.27 9.18
N VAL A 57 -11.99 16.09 8.74
CA VAL A 57 -13.13 15.97 7.80
C VAL A 57 -14.43 16.45 8.44
N VAL A 58 -14.67 16.12 9.71
CA VAL A 58 -15.89 16.52 10.43
C VAL A 58 -15.91 18.02 10.71
N SER A 59 -14.77 18.60 11.13
CA SER A 59 -14.66 20.02 11.46
C SER A 59 -14.44 20.93 10.24
N GLN A 60 -14.10 20.35 9.08
CA GLN A 60 -13.57 21.06 7.92
C GLN A 60 -12.30 21.88 8.22
N ASP A 61 -11.55 21.49 9.25
CA ASP A 61 -10.33 22.18 9.69
C ASP A 61 -9.13 21.22 9.70
N LYS A 62 -8.07 21.59 8.98
CA LYS A 62 -6.84 20.80 8.87
C LYS A 62 -5.82 21.05 9.99
N SER A 63 -6.11 21.93 10.95
CA SER A 63 -5.18 22.31 12.02
C SER A 63 -4.57 21.10 12.76
N SER A 64 -5.39 20.10 13.11
CA SER A 64 -4.90 18.88 13.78
C SER A 64 -4.00 18.01 12.90
N LEU A 65 -4.31 17.89 11.60
CA LEU A 65 -3.45 17.22 10.62
C LEU A 65 -2.10 17.94 10.48
N VAL A 66 -2.11 19.27 10.42
CA VAL A 66 -0.89 20.11 10.32
C VAL A 66 -0.04 19.94 11.58
N GLN A 67 -0.66 20.01 12.77
CA GLN A 67 0.04 19.82 14.03
C GLN A 67 0.75 18.46 14.10
N LEU A 68 0.08 17.37 13.70
CA LEU A 68 0.69 16.03 13.68
C LEU A 68 1.82 15.94 12.65
N SER A 69 1.65 16.57 11.48
CA SER A 69 2.69 16.64 10.45
C SER A 69 3.95 17.35 10.94
N ASP A 70 3.79 18.45 11.67
CA ASP A 70 4.92 19.21 12.23
C ASP A 70 5.64 18.39 13.30
N GLN A 71 4.90 17.72 14.18
CA GLN A 71 5.45 16.81 15.20
C GLN A 71 6.26 15.67 14.58
N LEU A 72 5.72 15.00 13.55
CA LEU A 72 6.44 13.93 12.85
C LEU A 72 7.65 14.46 12.07
N THR A 73 7.57 15.66 11.51
CA THR A 73 8.68 16.28 10.79
C THR A 73 9.82 16.64 11.74
N GLU A 74 9.52 17.16 12.93
CA GLU A 74 10.54 17.43 13.94
C GLU A 74 11.17 16.14 14.46
N LEU A 75 10.36 15.14 14.80
CA LEU A 75 10.85 13.83 15.22
C LEU A 75 11.79 13.21 14.15
N ASN A 76 11.43 13.33 12.86
CA ASN A 76 12.26 12.81 11.79
C ASN A 76 13.62 13.52 11.67
N LYS A 77 13.69 14.82 11.98
CA LYS A 77 14.97 15.55 11.99
C LYS A 77 15.86 15.12 13.15
N THR A 78 15.26 14.83 14.31
CA THR A 78 16.00 14.43 15.51
C THR A 78 16.47 12.98 15.43
N GLU A 79 15.59 12.06 15.04
CA GLU A 79 15.84 10.61 15.11
C GLU A 79 16.32 10.02 13.77
N GLY A 80 15.87 10.57 12.63
CA GLY A 80 16.25 10.12 11.30
C GLY A 80 15.87 8.66 10.95
N GLN A 81 14.95 8.05 11.71
CA GLN A 81 14.56 6.66 11.50
C GLN A 81 13.61 6.52 10.29
N PRO A 82 13.85 5.58 9.35
CA PRO A 82 13.03 5.45 8.15
C PRO A 82 11.53 5.24 8.41
N ILE A 83 11.16 4.63 9.55
CA ILE A 83 9.75 4.42 9.93
C ILE A 83 9.01 5.74 10.16
N ILE A 84 9.71 6.80 10.57
CA ILE A 84 9.09 8.12 10.73
C ILE A 84 8.79 8.69 9.34
N THR A 85 9.71 8.55 8.38
CA THR A 85 9.45 8.90 6.97
C THR A 85 8.26 8.12 6.41
N TYR A 86 8.16 6.83 6.71
CA TYR A 86 7.00 6.01 6.34
C TYR A 86 5.68 6.60 6.88
N TRP A 87 5.63 6.93 8.16
CA TRP A 87 4.43 7.50 8.77
C TRP A 87 4.11 8.92 8.26
N ARG A 88 5.13 9.72 7.96
CA ARG A 88 4.96 11.01 7.28
C ARG A 88 4.34 10.83 5.89
N ALA A 89 4.81 9.87 5.10
CA ALA A 89 4.24 9.58 3.79
C ALA A 89 2.80 9.05 3.88
N TYR A 90 2.51 8.21 4.87
CA TYR A 90 1.15 7.73 5.16
C TYR A 90 0.20 8.86 5.58
N LEU A 91 0.67 9.83 6.36
CA LEU A 91 -0.12 11.03 6.69
C LEU A 91 -0.47 11.86 5.45
N GLN A 92 0.44 11.95 4.46
CA GLN A 92 0.17 12.68 3.22
C GLN A 92 -0.98 12.09 2.39
N PHE A 93 -1.20 10.77 2.47
CA PHE A 93 -2.38 10.13 1.89
C PHE A 93 -3.68 10.72 2.43
N TYR A 94 -3.77 10.90 3.75
CA TYR A 94 -4.96 11.44 4.40
C TYR A 94 -5.13 12.94 4.18
N PHE A 95 -4.04 13.71 4.11
CA PHE A 95 -4.09 15.09 3.63
C PHE A 95 -4.69 15.19 2.24
N SER A 96 -4.25 14.33 1.32
CA SER A 96 -4.77 14.30 -0.04
C SER A 96 -6.27 13.96 -0.08
N ILE A 97 -6.72 12.98 0.71
CA ILE A 97 -8.14 12.65 0.84
C ILE A 97 -8.94 13.82 1.42
N PHE A 98 -8.41 14.51 2.45
CA PHE A 98 -9.06 15.68 3.04
C PHE A 98 -9.27 16.78 1.99
N TYR A 99 -8.24 17.10 1.19
CA TYR A 99 -8.38 18.10 0.13
C TYR A 99 -9.36 17.68 -0.96
N LEU A 100 -9.36 16.40 -1.38
CA LEU A 100 -10.37 15.88 -2.33
C LEU A 100 -11.79 16.01 -1.81
N LYS A 101 -12.03 15.70 -0.53
CA LYS A 101 -13.35 15.86 0.10
C LYS A 101 -13.83 17.31 0.09
N ASN A 102 -12.90 18.26 0.10
CA ASN A 102 -13.16 19.69 -0.03
C ASN A 102 -13.09 20.19 -1.48
N SER A 103 -13.10 19.28 -2.47
CA SER A 103 -13.02 19.58 -3.91
C SER A 103 -11.74 20.31 -4.36
N ASP A 104 -10.71 20.30 -3.53
CA ASP A 104 -9.42 20.94 -3.79
C ASP A 104 -8.44 19.93 -4.41
N LYS A 105 -8.60 19.69 -5.72
CA LYS A 105 -7.78 18.71 -6.44
C LYS A 105 -6.31 19.09 -6.52
N GLU A 106 -6.01 20.39 -6.59
CA GLU A 106 -4.63 20.87 -6.73
C GLU A 106 -3.83 20.59 -5.45
N ASN A 107 -4.37 20.93 -4.29
CA ASN A 107 -3.68 20.60 -3.03
C ASN A 107 -3.70 19.10 -2.75
N ALA A 108 -4.77 18.38 -3.15
CA ALA A 108 -4.76 16.92 -3.06
C ALA A 108 -3.59 16.29 -3.84
N GLU A 109 -3.35 16.73 -5.08
CA GLU A 109 -2.22 16.28 -5.88
C GLU A 109 -0.87 16.62 -5.23
N LYS A 110 -0.72 17.86 -4.73
CA LYS A 110 0.51 18.28 -4.05
C LYS A 110 0.85 17.42 -2.85
N GLU A 111 -0.13 17.10 -2.00
CA GLU A 111 0.13 16.31 -0.79
C GLU A 111 0.47 14.86 -1.15
N ILE A 112 -0.25 14.23 -2.09
CA ILE A 112 0.11 12.85 -2.49
C ILE A 112 1.50 12.78 -3.12
N ASP A 113 1.90 13.78 -3.91
CA ASP A 113 3.23 13.86 -4.51
C ASP A 113 4.32 14.00 -3.45
N LYS A 114 4.12 14.80 -2.40
CA LYS A 114 5.05 14.87 -1.26
C LYS A 114 5.21 13.51 -0.59
N GLY A 115 4.12 12.77 -0.40
CA GLY A 115 4.17 11.43 0.20
C GLY A 115 4.98 10.43 -0.66
N ILE A 116 4.83 10.50 -1.98
CA ILE A 116 5.60 9.72 -2.95
C ILE A 116 7.09 10.08 -2.87
N GLU A 117 7.41 11.37 -2.93
CA GLU A 117 8.79 11.89 -2.88
C GLU A 117 9.52 11.43 -1.61
N LEU A 118 8.87 11.53 -0.44
CA LEU A 118 9.43 11.06 0.84
C LEU A 118 9.90 9.61 0.81
N LEU A 119 9.16 8.73 0.13
CA LEU A 119 9.51 7.31 0.02
C LEU A 119 10.51 7.05 -1.09
N GLU A 120 10.50 7.82 -2.18
CA GLU A 120 11.47 7.72 -3.26
C GLU A 120 12.88 8.19 -2.85
N GLU A 121 12.97 9.13 -1.91
CA GLU A 121 14.24 9.61 -1.33
C GLU A 121 14.89 8.61 -0.35
N LEU A 122 14.18 7.59 0.11
CA LEU A 122 14.76 6.55 0.97
C LEU A 122 15.85 5.77 0.22
N LYS A 123 17.09 5.88 0.71
CA LYS A 123 18.27 5.19 0.13
C LYS A 123 18.10 3.68 -0.02
N LYS A 124 17.39 3.06 0.93
CA LYS A 124 17.07 1.63 0.94
C LYS A 124 15.63 1.45 1.39
N ARG A 125 14.80 0.88 0.53
CA ARG A 125 13.38 0.61 0.80
C ARG A 125 13.20 -0.85 1.20
N ASN A 126 12.47 -1.08 2.28
CA ASN A 126 12.04 -2.42 2.66
C ASN A 126 10.68 -2.75 2.01
N SER A 127 10.14 -3.94 2.31
CA SER A 127 8.87 -4.39 1.75
C SER A 127 7.71 -3.43 2.05
N GLU A 128 7.71 -2.82 3.23
CA GLU A 128 6.65 -1.93 3.68
C GLU A 128 6.67 -0.59 2.95
N ASP A 129 7.87 -0.04 2.73
CA ASP A 129 8.05 1.19 1.99
C ASP A 129 7.58 1.04 0.54
N ASN A 130 7.95 -0.08 -0.10
CA ASN A 130 7.52 -0.39 -1.46
C ASN A 130 6.00 -0.60 -1.56
N ALA A 131 5.39 -1.25 -0.57
CA ALA A 131 3.94 -1.41 -0.53
C ALA A 131 3.22 -0.06 -0.35
N LEU A 132 3.69 0.79 0.57
CA LEU A 132 3.11 2.11 0.78
C LEU A 132 3.31 3.00 -0.44
N LEU A 133 4.51 3.04 -1.04
CA LEU A 133 4.78 3.83 -2.23
C LEU A 133 3.84 3.43 -3.38
N ALA A 134 3.67 2.13 -3.62
CA ALA A 134 2.73 1.65 -4.62
C ALA A 134 1.28 2.07 -4.33
N MET A 135 0.88 2.12 -3.05
CA MET A 135 -0.43 2.63 -2.64
C MET A 135 -0.58 4.12 -2.98
N LEU A 136 0.41 4.95 -2.62
CA LEU A 136 0.38 6.39 -2.87
C LEU A 136 0.39 6.70 -4.37
N GLN A 137 1.24 6.02 -5.14
CA GLN A 137 1.26 6.12 -6.61
C GLN A 137 -0.07 5.68 -7.23
N GLY A 138 -0.65 4.58 -6.74
CA GLY A 138 -1.95 4.06 -7.20
C GLY A 138 -3.09 5.05 -6.97
N PHE A 139 -3.12 5.68 -5.79
CA PHE A 139 -4.06 6.76 -5.50
C PHE A 139 -3.79 8.00 -6.37
N GLY A 140 -2.52 8.38 -6.53
CA GLY A 140 -2.09 9.55 -7.28
C GLY A 140 -2.40 9.52 -8.78
N ILE A 141 -2.60 8.32 -9.37
CA ILE A 141 -2.88 8.16 -10.82
C ILE A 141 -3.99 9.09 -11.32
N GLN A 142 -5.03 9.32 -10.51
CA GLN A 142 -6.19 10.12 -10.91
C GLN A 142 -5.83 11.58 -11.25
N PHE A 143 -4.67 12.07 -10.81
CA PHE A 143 -4.19 13.42 -11.06
C PHE A 143 -3.30 13.53 -12.31
N LYS A 144 -2.82 12.40 -12.85
CA LYS A 144 -1.62 12.39 -13.71
C LYS A 144 -1.90 12.31 -15.21
N GLY A 145 -3.17 12.22 -15.62
CA GLY A 145 -3.58 12.23 -17.03
C GLY A 145 -2.80 11.22 -17.86
N LEU A 146 -2.08 11.69 -18.89
CA LEU A 146 -1.28 10.85 -19.80
C LEU A 146 -0.11 10.12 -19.10
N LYS A 147 0.40 10.62 -17.97
CA LYS A 147 1.48 9.97 -17.21
C LYS A 147 1.02 8.71 -16.47
N ALA A 148 -0.29 8.47 -16.36
CA ALA A 148 -0.85 7.33 -15.63
C ALA A 148 -0.31 5.96 -16.12
N MET A 149 0.00 5.82 -17.42
CA MET A 149 0.55 4.57 -17.96
C MET A 149 1.95 4.27 -17.41
N VAL A 150 2.83 5.28 -17.33
CA VAL A 150 4.19 5.11 -16.80
C VAL A 150 4.12 4.75 -15.31
N ILE A 151 3.33 5.51 -14.55
CA ILE A 151 3.12 5.28 -13.11
C ILE A 151 2.55 3.88 -12.84
N SER A 152 1.67 3.37 -13.72
CA SER A 152 1.14 2.00 -13.60
C SER A 152 2.21 0.91 -13.65
N MET A 153 3.30 1.13 -14.39
CA MET A 153 4.43 0.21 -14.42
C MET A 153 5.23 0.28 -13.11
N ASP A 154 5.44 1.47 -12.58
CA ASP A 154 6.16 1.69 -11.32
C ASP A 154 5.42 1.07 -10.14
N ILE A 155 4.10 1.26 -10.05
CA ILE A 155 3.24 0.61 -9.04
C ILE A 155 3.45 -0.91 -9.06
N LYS A 156 3.37 -1.52 -10.25
CA LYS A 156 3.55 -2.98 -10.39
C LYS A 156 4.96 -3.42 -10.01
N SER A 157 5.98 -2.62 -10.31
CA SER A 157 7.36 -2.90 -9.93
C SER A 157 7.52 -2.87 -8.41
N ASN A 158 7.05 -1.81 -7.76
CA ASN A 158 7.10 -1.62 -6.32
C ASN A 158 6.35 -2.74 -5.57
N ILE A 159 5.14 -3.11 -6.03
CA ILE A 159 4.40 -4.24 -5.45
C ILE A 159 5.18 -5.56 -5.55
N LYS A 160 5.73 -5.86 -6.72
CA LYS A 160 6.52 -7.09 -6.91
C LYS A 160 7.76 -7.10 -6.03
N GLN A 161 8.44 -5.96 -5.91
CA GLN A 161 9.59 -5.82 -5.03
C GLN A 161 9.19 -6.04 -3.56
N ALA A 162 8.08 -5.45 -3.12
CA ALA A 162 7.57 -5.66 -1.77
C ALA A 162 7.29 -7.16 -1.46
N ILE A 163 6.63 -7.87 -2.38
CA ILE A 163 6.36 -9.31 -2.23
C ILE A 163 7.65 -10.14 -2.26
N ALA A 164 8.63 -9.77 -3.09
CA ALA A 164 9.91 -10.47 -3.18
C ALA A 164 10.75 -10.31 -1.90
N GLN A 165 10.78 -9.11 -1.33
CA GLN A 165 11.45 -8.79 -0.06
C GLN A 165 10.76 -9.49 1.13
N ASP A 166 9.42 -9.51 1.13
CA ASP A 166 8.65 -10.18 2.17
C ASP A 166 7.34 -10.77 1.62
N SER A 167 7.36 -12.06 1.35
CA SER A 167 6.19 -12.79 0.84
C SER A 167 5.02 -12.89 1.83
N THR A 168 5.21 -12.44 3.08
CA THR A 168 4.18 -12.41 4.12
C THR A 168 3.67 -11.00 4.43
N ASN A 169 4.15 -9.98 3.70
CA ASN A 169 3.63 -8.62 3.82
C ASN A 169 2.21 -8.52 3.25
N LEU A 170 1.20 -8.50 4.14
CA LEU A 170 -0.21 -8.35 3.80
C LEU A 170 -0.47 -7.15 2.87
N ARG A 171 0.15 -6.01 3.15
CA ARG A 171 -0.15 -4.75 2.46
C ARG A 171 0.29 -4.76 1.01
N ALA A 172 1.37 -5.46 0.69
CA ALA A 172 1.76 -5.66 -0.70
C ALA A 172 0.67 -6.41 -1.51
N TYR A 173 0.02 -7.42 -0.91
CA TYR A 173 -1.09 -8.12 -1.54
C TYR A 173 -2.37 -7.28 -1.59
N TYR A 174 -2.69 -6.55 -0.52
CA TYR A 174 -3.81 -5.60 -0.52
C TYR A 174 -3.65 -4.57 -1.64
N VAL A 175 -2.48 -3.92 -1.74
CA VAL A 175 -2.21 -2.90 -2.76
C VAL A 175 -2.26 -3.49 -4.17
N TYR A 176 -1.78 -4.73 -4.38
CA TYR A 176 -2.00 -5.43 -5.66
C TYR A 176 -3.49 -5.57 -5.95
N GLY A 177 -4.24 -6.14 -5.00
CA GLY A 177 -5.68 -6.38 -5.15
C GLY A 177 -6.45 -5.10 -5.44
N SER A 178 -6.15 -4.03 -4.70
CA SER A 178 -6.73 -2.70 -4.88
C SER A 178 -6.40 -2.10 -6.25
N ASN A 179 -5.14 -2.12 -6.68
CA ASN A 179 -4.75 -1.60 -7.98
C ASN A 179 -5.44 -2.35 -9.13
N ASP A 180 -5.49 -3.68 -9.05
CA ASP A 180 -6.18 -4.50 -10.06
C ASP A 180 -7.70 -4.27 -10.06
N PHE A 181 -8.32 -4.11 -8.88
CA PHE A 181 -9.75 -3.83 -8.73
C PHE A 181 -10.16 -2.49 -9.39
N HIS A 182 -9.35 -1.45 -9.21
CA HIS A 182 -9.62 -0.11 -9.76
C HIS A 182 -9.19 0.05 -11.22
N THR A 183 -8.33 -0.83 -11.74
CA THR A 183 -7.93 -0.82 -13.15
C THR A 183 -9.12 -1.16 -14.06
N PRO A 184 -9.44 -0.35 -15.08
CA PRO A 184 -10.52 -0.66 -16.02
C PRO A 184 -10.32 -2.00 -16.75
N LYS A 185 -11.40 -2.75 -16.98
CA LYS A 185 -11.38 -4.06 -17.67
C LYS A 185 -10.67 -4.03 -19.03
N LYS A 186 -10.81 -2.93 -19.79
CA LYS A 186 -10.13 -2.74 -21.10
C LYS A 186 -8.60 -2.73 -21.00
N TYR A 187 -8.05 -2.42 -19.83
CA TYR A 187 -6.62 -2.49 -19.53
C TYR A 187 -6.23 -3.78 -18.78
N GLY A 188 -7.16 -4.74 -18.67
CA GLY A 188 -6.94 -6.04 -18.05
C GLY A 188 -7.16 -6.10 -16.53
N GLY A 189 -7.71 -5.05 -15.92
CA GLY A 189 -8.03 -5.03 -14.49
C GLY A 189 -9.20 -5.92 -14.09
N GLY A 190 -9.30 -6.20 -12.80
CA GLY A 190 -10.29 -7.07 -12.17
C GLY A 190 -10.03 -8.57 -12.30
N LYS A 191 -8.90 -8.99 -12.90
CA LYS A 191 -8.58 -10.41 -13.13
C LYS A 191 -7.84 -11.06 -11.96
N LYS A 192 -7.17 -10.25 -11.14
CA LYS A 192 -6.29 -10.69 -10.06
C LYS A 192 -6.76 -10.21 -8.70
N ALA A 193 -7.64 -9.21 -8.65
CA ALA A 193 -8.15 -8.63 -7.41
C ALA A 193 -8.56 -9.69 -6.39
N GLU A 194 -9.42 -10.65 -6.76
CA GLU A 194 -9.88 -11.72 -5.87
C GLU A 194 -8.70 -12.50 -5.25
N GLN A 195 -7.78 -13.02 -6.07
CA GLN A 195 -6.64 -13.82 -5.61
C GLN A 195 -5.78 -13.07 -4.58
N TYR A 196 -5.45 -11.80 -4.87
CA TYR A 196 -4.57 -11.01 -4.02
C TYR A 196 -5.26 -10.53 -2.74
N LEU A 197 -6.55 -10.17 -2.81
CA LEU A 197 -7.33 -9.78 -1.63
C LEU A 197 -7.54 -10.98 -0.68
N LEU A 198 -7.83 -12.17 -1.22
CA LEU A 198 -7.89 -13.41 -0.44
C LEU A 198 -6.55 -13.72 0.24
N LYS A 199 -5.43 -13.54 -0.49
CA LYS A 199 -4.09 -13.71 0.09
C LYS A 199 -3.84 -12.70 1.20
N ALA A 200 -4.22 -11.43 1.03
CA ALA A 200 -4.08 -10.39 2.04
C ALA A 200 -4.82 -10.77 3.33
N ILE A 201 -6.11 -11.11 3.28
CA ILE A 201 -6.88 -11.42 4.50
C ILE A 201 -6.37 -12.69 5.22
N SER A 202 -5.72 -13.62 4.50
CA SER A 202 -5.12 -14.83 5.07
C SER A 202 -3.85 -14.58 5.90
N LEU A 203 -3.14 -13.47 5.65
CA LEU A 203 -1.90 -13.12 6.33
C LEU A 203 -2.18 -12.34 7.62
N PRO A 204 -1.32 -12.38 8.64
CA PRO A 204 -1.48 -11.51 9.81
C PRO A 204 -1.25 -10.03 9.43
N ALA A 205 -1.92 -9.10 10.11
CA ALA A 205 -1.71 -7.65 9.88
C ALA A 205 -0.29 -7.21 10.28
N GLN A 206 0.28 -7.86 11.29
CA GLN A 206 1.66 -7.70 11.73
C GLN A 206 2.23 -9.08 12.10
N LYS A 207 3.50 -9.36 11.75
CA LYS A 207 4.17 -10.60 12.20
C LYS A 207 4.44 -10.58 13.71
N VAL A 208 4.80 -9.41 14.21
CA VAL A 208 5.02 -9.13 15.63
C VAL A 208 4.14 -7.95 16.00
N LYS A 209 3.28 -8.14 17.00
CA LYS A 209 2.41 -7.07 17.49
C LYS A 209 3.27 -5.93 18.03
N ASN A 210 3.20 -4.76 17.42
CA ASN A 210 3.98 -3.59 17.84
C ASN A 210 3.22 -2.31 17.46
N PRO A 211 3.06 -1.35 18.40
CA PRO A 211 2.27 -0.14 18.17
C PRO A 211 2.91 0.87 17.21
N TYR A 212 4.19 0.70 16.85
CA TYR A 212 4.89 1.51 15.86
C TYR A 212 4.80 0.93 14.45
N LEU A 213 4.51 -0.37 14.36
CA LEU A 213 4.45 -1.04 13.07
C LEU A 213 3.10 -0.78 12.38
N PRO A 214 3.11 -0.68 11.05
CA PRO A 214 1.87 -0.58 10.29
C PRO A 214 1.00 -1.84 10.38
N SER A 215 -0.32 -1.64 10.41
CA SER A 215 -1.34 -2.69 10.55
C SER A 215 -2.53 -2.53 9.60
N TRP A 216 -2.57 -1.46 8.79
CA TRP A 216 -3.57 -1.21 7.76
C TRP A 216 -3.59 -2.29 6.65
N GLY A 217 -4.63 -2.27 5.83
CA GLY A 217 -4.77 -3.07 4.62
C GLY A 217 -5.65 -4.30 4.78
N LYS A 218 -5.83 -4.85 5.99
CA LYS A 218 -6.66 -6.05 6.18
C LYS A 218 -8.16 -5.73 6.12
N GLU A 219 -8.59 -4.67 6.81
CA GLU A 219 -9.97 -4.21 6.78
C GLU A 219 -10.37 -3.82 5.35
N GLU A 220 -9.52 -3.05 4.68
CA GLU A 220 -9.69 -2.59 3.31
C GLU A 220 -9.69 -3.76 2.32
N SER A 221 -8.94 -4.84 2.61
CA SER A 221 -9.01 -6.06 1.81
C SER A 221 -10.36 -6.76 1.92
N TYR A 222 -10.96 -6.82 3.12
CA TYR A 222 -12.32 -7.32 3.29
C TYR A 222 -13.32 -6.45 2.54
N GLU A 223 -13.25 -5.13 2.72
CA GLU A 223 -14.12 -4.17 2.03
C GLU A 223 -14.09 -4.35 0.50
N LEU A 224 -12.89 -4.38 -0.10
CA LEU A 224 -12.74 -4.52 -1.53
C LEU A 224 -13.18 -5.90 -2.04
N LEU A 225 -12.94 -6.96 -1.27
CA LEU A 225 -13.36 -8.31 -1.64
C LEU A 225 -14.89 -8.43 -1.64
N ILE A 226 -15.56 -7.84 -0.65
CA ILE A 226 -17.03 -7.78 -0.60
C ILE A 226 -17.56 -6.97 -1.79
N LYS A 227 -16.99 -5.79 -2.05
CA LYS A 227 -17.36 -4.95 -3.22
C LYS A 227 -17.16 -5.69 -4.55
N LEU A 228 -16.08 -6.46 -4.68
CA LEU A 228 -15.81 -7.28 -5.86
C LEU A 228 -16.89 -8.34 -6.05
N TYR A 229 -17.24 -9.08 -5.00
CA TYR A 229 -18.27 -10.10 -5.09
C TYR A 229 -19.67 -9.55 -5.32
N ILE A 230 -20.01 -8.38 -4.77
CA ILE A 230 -21.25 -7.66 -5.11
C ILE A 230 -21.26 -7.31 -6.60
N LYS A 231 -20.17 -6.73 -7.11
CA LYS A 231 -20.04 -6.34 -8.53
C LYS A 231 -20.13 -7.53 -9.49
N GLU A 232 -19.73 -8.72 -9.05
CA GLU A 232 -19.79 -9.97 -9.80
C GLU A 232 -21.05 -10.79 -9.50
N GLU A 233 -21.99 -10.26 -8.71
CA GLU A 233 -23.24 -10.93 -8.30
C GLU A 233 -23.00 -12.29 -7.59
N LYS A 234 -21.81 -12.46 -6.99
CA LYS A 234 -21.42 -13.61 -6.18
C LYS A 234 -21.92 -13.42 -4.74
N TRP A 235 -23.23 -13.29 -4.56
CA TRP A 235 -23.88 -12.90 -3.29
C TRP A 235 -23.51 -13.77 -2.09
N GLY A 236 -23.39 -15.09 -2.28
CA GLY A 236 -22.98 -16.00 -1.21
C GLY A 236 -21.58 -15.71 -0.67
N LEU A 237 -20.63 -15.39 -1.55
CA LEU A 237 -19.27 -14.99 -1.16
C LEU A 237 -19.27 -13.59 -0.55
N ALA A 238 -20.04 -12.65 -1.10
CA ALA A 238 -20.18 -11.31 -0.53
C ALA A 238 -20.69 -11.36 0.92
N LYS A 239 -21.77 -12.12 1.18
CA LYS A 239 -22.31 -12.33 2.54
C LYS A 239 -21.30 -13.02 3.46
N LYS A 240 -20.62 -14.07 2.99
CA LYS A 240 -19.58 -14.76 3.77
C LYS A 240 -18.50 -13.79 4.25
N TYR A 241 -17.88 -13.05 3.34
CA TYR A 241 -16.78 -12.16 3.70
C TYR A 241 -17.24 -10.90 4.42
N PHE A 242 -18.49 -10.47 4.24
CA PHE A 242 -19.10 -9.44 5.08
C PHE A 242 -19.20 -9.91 6.54
N GLN A 243 -19.72 -11.11 6.80
CA GLN A 243 -19.82 -11.67 8.15
C GLN A 243 -18.44 -11.85 8.81
N GLU A 244 -17.46 -12.38 8.07
CA GLU A 244 -16.08 -12.45 8.57
C GLU A 244 -15.48 -11.06 8.83
N GLY A 245 -15.76 -10.09 7.96
CA GLY A 245 -15.28 -8.72 8.05
C GLY A 245 -15.79 -8.03 9.31
N ILE A 246 -17.10 -7.99 9.53
CA ILE A 246 -17.69 -7.34 10.73
C ILE A 246 -17.35 -8.09 12.03
N SER A 247 -17.11 -9.41 11.97
CA SER A 247 -16.63 -10.15 13.15
C SER A 247 -15.22 -9.73 13.56
N LYS A 248 -14.37 -9.32 12.62
CA LYS A 248 -12.99 -8.88 12.88
C LYS A 248 -12.88 -7.37 13.09
N PHE A 249 -13.72 -6.60 12.42
CA PHE A 249 -13.73 -5.14 12.39
C PHE A 249 -15.16 -4.65 12.63
N PRO A 250 -15.73 -4.85 13.84
CA PRO A 250 -17.12 -4.51 14.13
C PRO A 250 -17.43 -3.02 13.94
N GLU A 251 -16.44 -2.17 14.23
CA GLU A 251 -16.54 -0.71 14.10
C GLU A 251 -16.20 -0.19 12.69
N SER A 252 -15.93 -1.07 11.72
CA SER A 252 -15.59 -0.65 10.35
C SER A 252 -16.77 0.03 9.68
N TYR A 253 -16.69 1.34 9.52
CA TYR A 253 -17.70 2.10 8.80
C TYR A 253 -17.85 1.61 7.35
N THR A 254 -16.73 1.38 6.65
CA THR A 254 -16.76 1.06 5.22
C THR A 254 -17.32 -0.33 4.93
N ILE A 255 -17.06 -1.32 5.78
CA ILE A 255 -17.67 -2.64 5.67
C ILE A 255 -19.15 -2.56 6.02
N ASN A 256 -19.52 -1.92 7.15
CA ASN A 256 -20.91 -1.83 7.60
C ASN A 256 -21.83 -1.14 6.58
N GLN A 257 -21.32 -0.15 5.83
CA GLN A 257 -22.07 0.51 4.74
C GLN A 257 -22.45 -0.42 3.58
N LEU A 258 -21.88 -1.63 3.48
CA LEU A 258 -22.23 -2.60 2.45
C LEU A 258 -23.45 -3.44 2.82
N ALA A 259 -23.88 -3.44 4.09
CA ALA A 259 -25.00 -4.27 4.57
C ALA A 259 -26.30 -4.11 3.75
N PRO A 260 -26.75 -2.90 3.35
CA PRO A 260 -27.99 -2.74 2.58
C PRO A 260 -27.94 -3.40 1.19
N LYS A 261 -26.74 -3.67 0.65
CA LYS A 261 -26.56 -4.33 -0.65
C LYS A 261 -26.61 -5.86 -0.55
N LEU A 262 -26.68 -6.40 0.66
CA LEU A 262 -26.59 -7.83 0.96
C LEU A 262 -27.89 -8.39 1.53
N VAL A 263 -28.95 -7.57 1.56
CA VAL A 263 -30.31 -8.01 1.92
C VAL A 263 -30.94 -8.63 0.67
N ASP A 264 -31.55 -9.81 0.86
CA ASP A 264 -32.29 -10.53 -0.20
C ASP A 264 -33.56 -9.79 -0.62
#